data_AF-A0A1H7PBX3-F1
#
_entry.id   AF-A0A1H7PBX3-F1
#
_cell.length_a   1.000
_cell.length_b   1.000
_cell.length_c   1.000
_cell.angle_alpha   90.00
_cell.angle_beta   90.00
_cell.angle_gamma   90.00
#
_symmetry.space_group_name_H-M   'P 1'
#
loop_
_entity.id
_entity.type
_entity.pdbx_description
1 polymer ?
#
loop_
_entity_poly.entity_id
_entity_poly.type
_entity_poly.pdbx_seq_one_letter_code
_entity_poly.pdbx_strand_id
1 'polypeptide(L)'
;MQERLSTGRIDTVSKLIAASPHTLFQAFIDPDSIIKWLPPEGMRGEVALFEPHVGGMYRLILYYEKKEQITGKTTIDSDVSEGTFVDVVPDMKIVMAGAFDSEDPDLKGVMTMTW
;
A
#
# COMPACT_ATOMS: atom_id res chain seq x y z
N MET A 1 -2.24 22.85 -26.45
CA MET A 1 -1.81 21.55 -25.91
C MET A 1 -2.66 21.30 -24.66
N GLN A 2 -3.75 20.54 -24.79
CA GLN A 2 -4.62 20.21 -23.65
C GLN A 2 -3.98 19.05 -22.91
N GLU A 3 -3.53 19.28 -21.68
CA GLU A 3 -3.20 18.21 -20.74
C GLU A 3 -4.47 17.39 -20.50
N ARG A 4 -4.42 16.16 -20.99
CA ARG A 4 -5.43 15.16 -20.74
C ARG A 4 -5.23 14.70 -19.29
N LEU A 5 -5.86 15.39 -18.34
CA LEU A 5 -6.00 14.88 -16.98
C LEU A 5 -6.72 13.53 -17.10
N SER A 6 -5.98 12.43 -16.94
CA SER A 6 -6.59 11.11 -16.83
C SER A 6 -7.52 11.16 -15.63
N THR A 7 -8.84 11.12 -15.87
CA THR A 7 -9.84 10.94 -14.82
C THR A 7 -9.71 9.52 -14.28
N GLY A 8 -8.68 9.31 -13.46
CA GLY A 8 -8.44 8.06 -12.76
C GLY A 8 -9.55 7.81 -11.75
N ARG A 9 -9.86 6.54 -11.51
CA ARG A 9 -10.78 6.14 -10.44
C ARG A 9 -10.20 6.61 -9.10
N ILE A 10 -11.05 7.21 -8.27
CA ILE A 10 -10.72 7.59 -6.89
C ILE A 10 -11.71 6.87 -5.98
N ASP A 11 -11.19 6.06 -5.07
CA ASP A 11 -11.96 5.43 -4.00
C ASP A 11 -11.65 6.15 -2.68
N THR A 12 -12.64 6.30 -1.81
CA THR A 12 -12.46 6.93 -0.48
C THR A 12 -13.17 6.11 0.58
N VAL A 13 -12.45 5.81 1.66
CA VAL A 13 -12.98 5.14 2.85
C VAL A 13 -12.57 5.91 4.08
N SER A 14 -13.44 5.98 5.08
CA SER A 14 -13.17 6.64 6.35
C SER A 14 -13.71 5.80 7.50
N LYS A 15 -12.97 5.75 8.61
CA LYS A 15 -13.39 5.07 9.84
C LYS A 15 -12.90 5.86 11.05
N LEU A 16 -13.76 6.02 12.05
CA LEU A 16 -13.36 6.57 13.34
C LEU A 16 -12.70 5.46 14.17
N ILE A 17 -11.48 5.71 14.66
CA ILE A 17 -10.72 4.79 15.51
C ILE A 17 -10.43 5.50 16.83
N ALA A 18 -10.79 4.86 17.95
CA ALA A 18 -10.56 5.39 19.29
C ALA A 18 -9.09 5.18 19.71
N ALA A 19 -8.18 5.93 19.09
CA ALA A 19 -6.74 5.93 19.38
C ALA A 19 -6.17 7.34 19.20
N SER A 20 -5.00 7.59 19.79
CA SER A 20 -4.31 8.87 19.55
C SER A 20 -3.81 8.96 18.10
N PRO A 21 -3.69 10.17 17.53
CA PRO A 21 -3.10 10.35 16.20
C PRO A 21 -1.69 9.74 16.11
N HIS A 22 -0.91 9.83 17.19
CA HIS A 22 0.41 9.22 17.28
C HIS A 22 0.37 7.69 17.17
N THR A 23 -0.54 7.03 17.90
CA THR A 23 -0.72 5.57 17.81
C THR A 23 -1.10 5.14 16.41
N LEU A 24 -2.00 5.89 15.75
CA LEU A 24 -2.39 5.60 14.38
C LEU A 24 -1.21 5.77 13.43
N PHE A 25 -0.50 6.90 13.50
CA PHE A 25 0.66 7.15 12.65
C PHE A 25 1.73 6.07 12.80
N GLN A 26 2.07 5.67 14.03
CA GLN A 26 3.01 4.55 14.27
C GLN A 26 2.52 3.24 13.62
N ALA A 27 1.21 2.97 13.61
CA ALA A 27 0.67 1.76 12.97
C ALA A 27 0.91 1.70 11.45
N PHE A 28 1.15 2.85 10.79
CA PHE A 28 1.49 2.92 9.37
C PHE A 28 3.00 2.98 9.11
N ILE A 29 3.79 3.62 9.98
CA ILE A 29 5.22 3.83 9.72
C ILE A 29 6.14 2.80 10.39
N ASP A 30 5.64 2.00 11.32
CA ASP A 30 6.39 0.89 11.90
C ASP A 30 6.19 -0.38 11.03
N PRO A 31 7.25 -0.96 10.44
CA PRO A 31 7.14 -2.14 9.59
C PRO A 31 6.52 -3.35 10.32
N ASP A 32 6.78 -3.50 11.62
CA ASP A 32 6.23 -4.59 12.43
C ASP A 32 4.73 -4.39 12.74
N SER A 33 4.24 -3.16 12.63
CA SER A 33 2.84 -2.82 12.85
C SER A 33 2.03 -2.88 11.56
N ILE A 34 2.52 -2.27 10.47
CA ILE A 34 1.79 -2.22 9.20
C ILE A 34 1.50 -3.62 8.66
N ILE A 35 2.44 -4.55 8.81
CA ILE A 35 2.31 -5.90 8.28
C ILE A 35 1.26 -6.76 9.01
N LYS A 36 0.80 -6.32 10.19
CA LYS A 36 -0.21 -7.04 10.97
C LYS A 36 -1.64 -6.74 10.53
N TRP A 37 -1.88 -5.59 9.90
CA TRP A 37 -3.25 -5.15 9.57
C TRP A 37 -3.44 -4.81 8.09
N LEU A 38 -2.37 -4.47 7.36
CA LEU A 38 -2.46 -4.16 5.93
C LEU A 38 -2.82 -5.38 5.08
N PRO A 39 -2.26 -6.59 5.31
CA PRO A 39 -2.65 -7.76 4.53
C PRO A 39 -4.15 -8.04 4.64
N PRO A 40 -4.86 -8.17 3.50
CA PRO A 40 -6.24 -8.63 3.48
C PRO A 40 -6.42 -9.97 4.20
N GLU A 41 -7.65 -10.24 4.65
CA GLU A 41 -7.99 -11.55 5.22
C GLU A 41 -7.63 -12.69 4.25
N GLY A 42 -6.96 -13.73 4.77
CA GLY A 42 -6.46 -14.85 3.96
C GLY A 42 -5.11 -14.60 3.29
N MET A 43 -4.44 -13.49 3.61
CA MET A 43 -3.07 -13.20 3.21
C MET A 43 -2.16 -13.00 4.43
N ARG A 44 -0.89 -13.38 4.26
CA ARG A 44 0.21 -12.98 5.16
C ARG A 44 1.10 -11.95 4.46
N GLY A 45 1.68 -11.02 5.20
CA GLY A 45 2.57 -10.01 4.65
C GLY A 45 4.03 -10.21 5.04
N GLU A 46 4.94 -9.70 4.21
CA GLU A 46 6.35 -9.49 4.48
C GLU A 46 6.77 -8.08 4.05
N VAL A 47 7.59 -7.44 4.88
CA VAL A 47 8.21 -6.14 4.58
C VAL A 47 9.63 -6.37 4.09
N ALA A 48 9.88 -6.19 2.79
CA ALA A 48 11.20 -6.39 2.20
C ALA A 48 12.08 -5.12 2.24
N LEU A 49 11.45 -3.94 2.18
CA LEU A 49 12.08 -2.63 2.31
C LEU A 49 11.06 -1.64 2.89
N PHE A 50 11.48 -0.77 3.80
CA PHE A 50 10.59 0.23 4.39
C PHE A 50 11.35 1.43 4.95
N GLU A 51 11.21 2.58 4.28
CA GLU A 51 11.86 3.83 4.65
C GLU A 51 10.77 4.92 4.78
N PRO A 52 10.10 5.02 5.95
CA PRO A 52 8.90 5.84 6.13
C PRO A 52 9.23 7.33 6.32
N HIS A 53 9.95 7.92 5.37
CA HIS A 53 10.24 9.34 5.27
C HIS A 53 10.03 9.81 3.84
N VAL A 54 9.85 11.11 3.63
CA VAL A 54 9.71 11.67 2.29
C VAL A 54 10.87 11.23 1.38
N GLY A 55 10.53 10.68 0.21
CA GLY A 55 11.47 10.13 -0.77
C GLY A 55 11.99 8.71 -0.47
N GLY A 56 11.68 8.15 0.69
CA GLY A 56 12.04 6.77 1.04
C GLY A 56 11.22 5.75 0.26
N MET A 57 11.78 4.56 0.08
CA MET A 57 11.15 3.47 -0.67
C MET A 57 10.43 2.47 0.26
N TYR A 58 9.47 1.76 -0.31
CA TYR A 58 8.91 0.56 0.32
C TYR A 58 8.79 -0.59 -0.69
N ARG A 59 8.84 -1.81 -0.17
CA ARG A 59 8.49 -3.03 -0.89
C ARG A 59 7.80 -3.99 0.07
N LEU A 60 6.54 -4.28 -0.22
CA LEU A 60 5.68 -5.18 0.56
C LEU A 60 5.31 -6.38 -0.30
N ILE A 61 5.37 -7.58 0.29
CA ILE A 61 4.99 -8.83 -0.37
C ILE A 61 3.81 -9.42 0.40
N LEU A 62 2.69 -9.64 -0.27
CA LEU A 62 1.50 -10.26 0.30
C LEU A 62 1.35 -11.65 -0.30
N TYR A 63 1.40 -12.68 0.54
CA TYR A 63 1.28 -14.08 0.12
C TYR A 63 -0.12 -14.61 0.43
N TYR A 64 -0.72 -15.33 -0.51
CA TYR A 64 -2.01 -16.00 -0.32
C TYR A 64 -1.85 -17.23 0.57
N GLU A 65 -2.64 -17.34 1.65
CA GLU A 65 -2.57 -18.47 2.58
C GLU A 65 -3.33 -19.71 2.07
N LYS A 66 -4.37 -19.50 1.27
CA LYS A 66 -5.18 -20.58 0.68
C LYS A 66 -4.96 -20.66 -0.83
N LYS A 67 -4.55 -21.84 -1.32
CA LYS A 67 -4.31 -22.12 -2.75
C LYS A 67 -5.59 -22.27 -3.60
N GLU A 68 -6.76 -22.08 -3.02
CA GLU A 68 -8.03 -22.28 -3.71
C GLU A 68 -8.44 -21.02 -4.47
N GLN A 69 -8.17 -21.04 -5.79
CA GLN A 69 -8.79 -20.19 -6.82
C GLN A 69 -8.48 -18.68 -6.84
N ILE A 70 -7.37 -18.23 -6.24
CA ILE A 70 -6.90 -16.85 -6.46
C ILE A 70 -5.53 -16.89 -7.10
N THR A 71 -5.41 -16.33 -8.31
CA THR A 71 -4.11 -16.09 -8.95
C THR A 71 -3.61 -14.76 -8.41
N GLY A 72 -2.39 -14.74 -7.86
CA GLY A 72 -1.78 -13.49 -7.43
C GLY A 72 -1.51 -12.51 -8.58
N LYS A 73 -1.35 -11.24 -8.22
CA LYS A 73 -1.11 -10.12 -9.12
C LYS A 73 0.33 -10.09 -9.62
N THR A 74 1.30 -10.61 -8.86
CA THR A 74 2.73 -10.62 -9.23
C THR A 74 3.22 -12.01 -9.58
N THR A 75 2.97 -12.98 -8.72
CA THR A 75 3.23 -14.40 -8.99
C THR A 75 1.96 -15.20 -8.74
N ILE A 76 2.01 -16.52 -8.91
CA ILE A 76 0.86 -17.38 -8.65
C ILE A 76 0.35 -17.29 -7.21
N ASP A 77 1.22 -17.00 -6.24
CA ASP A 77 0.94 -17.04 -4.81
C ASP A 77 1.33 -15.75 -4.06
N SER A 78 1.68 -14.67 -4.76
CA SER A 78 1.91 -13.37 -4.12
C SER A 78 1.61 -12.15 -4.97
N ASP A 79 1.33 -11.05 -4.26
CA ASP A 79 1.26 -9.68 -4.75
C ASP A 79 2.44 -8.91 -4.18
N VAL A 80 3.25 -8.29 -5.05
CA VAL A 80 4.30 -7.36 -4.64
C VAL A 80 3.83 -5.94 -4.94
N SER A 81 3.84 -5.10 -3.91
CA SER A 81 3.66 -3.66 -4.05
C SER A 81 4.96 -2.96 -3.70
N GLU A 82 5.40 -2.09 -4.60
CA GLU A 82 6.59 -1.26 -4.40
C GLU A 82 6.31 0.19 -4.77
N GLY A 83 6.99 1.10 -4.09
CA GLY A 83 6.71 2.52 -4.24
C GLY A 83 7.56 3.42 -3.36
N THR A 84 7.11 4.67 -3.25
CA THR A 84 7.78 5.74 -2.51
C THR A 84 6.82 6.45 -1.57
N PHE A 85 7.35 6.94 -0.45
CA PHE A 85 6.66 7.88 0.43
C PHE A 85 6.78 9.30 -0.16
N VAL A 86 5.65 9.84 -0.61
CA VAL A 86 5.57 11.15 -1.26
C VAL A 86 5.49 12.29 -0.25
N ASP A 87 4.73 12.09 0.83
CA ASP A 87 4.58 13.06 1.92
C ASP A 87 4.35 12.32 3.24
N VAL A 88 4.97 12.80 4.31
CA VAL A 88 4.90 12.21 5.65
C VAL A 88 4.86 13.34 6.66
N VAL A 89 3.67 13.61 7.20
CA VAL A 89 3.46 14.59 8.26
C VAL A 89 3.16 13.82 9.54
N PRO A 90 4.07 13.85 10.54
CA PRO A 90 3.90 13.12 11.79
C PRO A 90 2.51 13.34 12.39
N ASP A 91 1.89 12.24 12.79
CA ASP A 91 0.59 12.20 13.48
C ASP A 91 -0.58 12.81 12.68
N MET A 92 -0.42 13.07 11.37
CA MET A 92 -1.42 13.76 10.56
C MET A 92 -1.71 13.16 9.19
N LYS A 93 -0.68 12.79 8.42
CA LYS A 93 -0.86 12.41 7.02
C LYS A 93 0.27 11.54 6.51
N ILE A 94 -0.06 10.53 5.71
CA ILE A 94 0.90 9.73 4.95
C ILE A 94 0.43 9.61 3.51
N VAL A 95 1.30 9.92 2.56
CA VAL A 95 1.05 9.74 1.13
C VAL A 95 2.08 8.79 0.56
N MET A 96 1.60 7.71 -0.06
CA MET A 96 2.42 6.71 -0.75
C MET A 96 2.03 6.66 -2.22
N ALA A 97 3.01 6.51 -3.10
CA ALA A 97 2.81 6.26 -4.52
C ALA A 97 3.50 4.95 -4.88
N GLY A 98 2.73 3.95 -5.31
CA GLY A 98 3.27 2.65 -5.65
C GLY A 98 2.49 1.95 -6.75
N ALA A 99 3.10 0.92 -7.30
CA ALA A 99 2.53 0.06 -8.31
C ALA A 99 2.57 -1.39 -7.84
N PHE A 100 1.75 -2.22 -8.46
CA PHE A 100 1.93 -3.67 -8.38
C PHE A 100 2.97 -4.09 -9.41
N ASP A 101 3.85 -5.01 -9.03
CA ASP A 101 4.72 -5.70 -9.99
C ASP A 101 3.85 -6.69 -10.76
N SER A 102 3.13 -6.26 -11.79
CA SER A 102 2.13 -7.06 -12.51
C SER A 102 2.18 -6.83 -14.02
N GLU A 103 2.05 -7.93 -14.78
CA GLU A 103 1.91 -7.85 -16.25
C GLU A 103 0.48 -7.53 -16.69
N ASP A 104 -0.51 -7.63 -15.79
CA ASP A 104 -1.92 -7.34 -16.05
C ASP A 104 -2.11 -5.86 -16.40
N PRO A 105 -2.59 -5.52 -17.62
CA PRO A 105 -2.82 -4.15 -18.04
C PRO A 105 -3.75 -3.36 -17.13
N ASP A 106 -4.71 -4.02 -16.47
CA ASP A 106 -5.67 -3.36 -15.58
C ASP A 106 -5.05 -2.97 -14.23
N LEU A 107 -3.90 -3.57 -13.88
CA LEU A 107 -3.12 -3.27 -12.67
C LEU A 107 -1.90 -2.39 -12.97
N LYS A 108 -1.64 -2.06 -14.25
CA LYS A 108 -0.54 -1.18 -14.66
C LYS A 108 -0.86 0.27 -14.33
N GLY A 109 -0.04 0.85 -13.47
CA GLY A 109 -0.08 2.27 -13.16
C GLY A 109 0.39 2.55 -11.74
N VAL A 110 0.80 3.79 -11.50
CA VAL A 110 1.10 4.25 -10.15
C VAL A 110 -0.21 4.63 -9.48
N MET A 111 -0.52 3.96 -8.36
CA MET A 111 -1.61 4.32 -7.47
C MET A 111 -1.07 5.22 -6.36
N THR A 112 -1.74 6.34 -6.13
CA THR A 112 -1.47 7.21 -4.97
C THR A 112 -2.47 6.90 -3.86
N MET A 113 -1.95 6.56 -2.68
CA MET A 113 -2.71 6.31 -1.46
C MET A 113 -2.46 7.45 -0.47
N THR A 114 -3.53 8.02 0.06
CA THR A 114 -3.47 9.03 1.13
C THR A 114 -4.16 8.45 2.37
N TRP A 115 -3.47 8.52 3.50
CA TRP A 115 -3.92 8.07 4.82
C TRP A 115 -3.93 9.24 5.80
#